data_AF-A0A7C3YBZ2-F1
#
_entry.id   AF-A0A7C3YBZ2-F1
#
_cell.length_a   1.000
_cell.length_b   1.000
_cell.length_c   1.000
_cell.angle_alpha   90.00
_cell.angle_beta   90.00
_cell.angle_gamma   90.00
#
_symmetry.space_group_name_H-M   'P 1'
#
loop_
_entity.id
_entity.type
_entity.pdbx_description
1 polymer ?
#
loop_
_entity_poly.entity_id
_entity_poly.type
_entity_poly.pdbx_seq_one_letter_code
_entity_poly.pdbx_strand_id
1 'polypeptide(L)'
;YSYAGARQFDVSIEGVRVLDDFDVLAAAGGALRATDRSFVVHVADGQLNIDFVGVKNAPKVNALRVTRLGAATATPTGAATNTPTATATGTQTATPTISPTPTPTAMPSATATSTSVPLYDVRVNAGGGVYTDTLGAIWQADRPYTTGSWGYLGGQTYNVTSPIDNTDDDKLYQSERFGMSEYRFDVPNGTYRVELKFAELYYNGAGARRFNVNIEDVAALTDFDVLLAAGGKLRAVDRAYLVTVNDGQLNINFVPVVGAPILDAIRVSLEQPAR
;
A
#
# COMPACT_ATOMS: atom_id res chain seq x y z
N TYR A 1 -8.35 30.10 -9.97
CA TYR A 1 -8.09 30.20 -11.43
C TYR A 1 -8.96 29.19 -12.13
N SER A 2 -9.38 29.50 -13.35
CA SER A 2 -10.41 28.77 -14.10
C SER A 2 -9.89 27.93 -15.25
N TYR A 3 -8.57 27.87 -15.50
CA TYR A 3 -7.98 27.07 -16.57
C TYR A 3 -6.63 26.45 -16.17
N ALA A 4 -6.29 25.31 -16.79
CA ALA A 4 -5.04 24.58 -16.57
C ALA A 4 -3.84 25.41 -17.05
N GLY A 5 -2.70 25.31 -16.38
CA GLY A 5 -1.49 26.10 -16.60
C GLY A 5 -1.51 27.46 -15.91
N ALA A 6 -2.62 27.85 -15.28
CA ALA A 6 -2.73 29.12 -14.58
C ALA A 6 -1.92 29.17 -13.27
N ARG A 7 -1.67 28.03 -12.62
CA ARG A 7 -0.78 27.95 -11.46
C ARG A 7 0.12 26.74 -11.63
N GLN A 8 1.42 26.98 -11.75
CA GLN A 8 2.45 25.95 -11.85
C GLN A 8 3.52 26.24 -10.80
N PHE A 9 3.97 25.23 -10.07
CA PHE A 9 5.02 25.39 -9.08
C PHE A 9 5.80 24.10 -8.91
N ASP A 10 7.07 24.23 -8.58
CA ASP A 10 7.90 23.10 -8.21
C ASP A 10 7.74 22.81 -6.72
N VAL A 11 7.94 21.56 -6.35
CA VAL A 11 8.08 21.14 -4.95
C VAL A 11 9.37 20.35 -4.82
N SER A 12 10.21 20.74 -3.88
CA SER A 12 11.39 19.98 -3.48
C SER A 12 11.26 19.53 -2.03
N ILE A 13 11.75 18.33 -1.72
CA ILE A 13 11.78 17.77 -0.38
C ILE A 13 13.20 17.27 -0.11
N GLU A 14 13.80 17.66 1.02
CA GLU A 14 15.21 17.37 1.33
C GLU A 14 16.18 17.81 0.22
N GLY A 15 15.89 18.95 -0.43
CA GLY A 15 16.68 19.48 -1.54
C GLY A 15 16.50 18.75 -2.88
N VAL A 16 15.66 17.70 -2.93
CA VAL A 16 15.36 16.94 -4.15
C VAL A 16 14.02 17.39 -4.73
N ARG A 17 13.99 17.78 -6.01
CA ARG A 17 12.73 18.14 -6.69
C ARG A 17 11.86 16.90 -6.88
N VAL A 18 10.67 16.91 -6.28
CA VAL A 18 9.67 15.82 -6.33
C VAL A 18 8.46 16.17 -7.21
N LEU A 19 8.22 17.45 -7.45
CA LEU A 19 7.23 17.95 -8.41
C LEU A 19 7.88 19.06 -9.24
N ASP A 20 7.71 19.01 -10.55
CA ASP A 20 8.25 19.95 -11.54
C ASP A 20 7.07 20.55 -12.32
N ASP A 21 6.97 21.87 -12.41
CA ASP A 21 5.91 22.60 -13.10
C ASP A 21 4.47 22.19 -12.70
N PHE A 22 4.26 21.78 -11.44
CA PHE A 22 3.02 21.13 -11.01
C PHE A 22 1.80 22.04 -11.13
N ASP A 23 0.90 21.65 -12.03
CA ASP A 23 -0.41 22.26 -12.18
C ASP A 23 -1.48 21.52 -11.37
N VAL A 24 -1.79 22.09 -10.21
CA VAL A 24 -2.81 21.57 -9.30
C VAL A 24 -4.22 21.51 -9.91
N LEU A 25 -4.55 22.37 -10.88
CA LEU A 25 -5.88 22.34 -11.51
C LEU A 25 -5.98 21.17 -12.50
N ALA A 26 -4.95 20.96 -13.32
CA ALA A 26 -4.86 19.81 -14.21
C ALA A 26 -4.82 18.50 -13.42
N ALA A 27 -3.95 18.42 -12.39
CA ALA A 27 -3.79 17.25 -11.53
C ALA A 27 -5.05 16.87 -10.73
N ALA A 28 -5.92 17.84 -10.43
CA ALA A 28 -7.21 17.60 -9.78
C ALA A 28 -8.37 17.35 -10.77
N GLY A 29 -8.10 17.44 -12.08
CA GLY A 29 -9.13 17.33 -13.11
C GLY A 29 -10.13 18.49 -13.09
N GLY A 30 -9.76 19.67 -12.61
CA GLY A 30 -10.60 20.87 -12.61
C GLY A 30 -10.75 21.58 -11.26
N ALA A 31 -11.54 22.65 -11.25
CA ALA A 31 -11.74 23.47 -10.07
C ALA A 31 -12.57 22.74 -8.99
N LEU A 32 -12.33 23.09 -7.72
CA LEU A 32 -13.04 22.54 -6.54
C LEU A 32 -12.90 21.03 -6.35
N ARG A 33 -11.86 20.43 -6.92
CA ARG A 33 -11.48 19.03 -6.71
C ARG A 33 -10.21 18.95 -5.89
N ALA A 34 -10.13 17.95 -5.02
CA ALA A 34 -8.93 17.65 -4.25
C ALA A 34 -7.99 16.77 -5.08
N THR A 35 -6.69 16.91 -4.85
CA THR A 35 -5.65 16.03 -5.39
C THR A 35 -4.58 15.89 -4.32
N ASP A 36 -4.16 14.65 -4.07
CA ASP A 36 -3.16 14.32 -3.04
C ASP A 36 -1.86 13.86 -3.71
N ARG A 37 -0.73 14.17 -3.09
CA ARG A 37 0.60 13.69 -3.49
C ARG A 37 1.34 13.17 -2.28
N SER A 38 2.05 12.06 -2.44
CA SER A 38 2.76 11.38 -1.36
C SER A 38 4.18 11.04 -1.81
N PHE A 39 5.15 11.35 -0.97
CA PHE A 39 6.57 11.13 -1.23
C PHE A 39 7.21 10.48 0.00
N VAL A 40 8.15 9.57 -0.24
CA VAL A 40 8.99 8.97 0.80
C VAL A 40 10.35 9.64 0.72
N VAL A 41 10.81 10.23 1.83
CA VAL A 41 12.11 10.91 1.92
C VAL A 41 12.85 10.50 3.18
N HIS A 42 14.18 10.49 3.11
CA HIS A 42 15.03 10.28 4.28
C HIS A 42 15.51 11.61 4.83
N VAL A 43 15.15 11.91 6.07
CA VAL A 43 15.60 13.11 6.79
C VAL A 43 16.84 12.77 7.61
N ALA A 44 17.98 13.37 7.27
CA ALA A 44 19.28 13.05 7.85
C ALA A 44 19.70 14.00 8.99
N ASP A 45 19.29 15.27 8.90
CA ASP A 45 19.70 16.34 9.82
C ASP A 45 18.67 16.63 10.94
N GLY A 46 17.56 15.90 10.93
CA GLY A 46 16.46 16.05 11.88
C GLY A 46 15.45 17.14 11.52
N GLN A 47 15.57 17.81 10.37
CA GLN A 47 14.62 18.78 9.85
C GLN A 47 14.09 18.36 8.48
N LEU A 48 12.77 18.19 8.35
CA LEU A 48 12.16 17.96 7.04
C LEU A 48 11.98 19.30 6.32
N ASN A 49 12.75 19.53 5.26
CA ASN A 49 12.68 20.73 4.44
C ASN A 49 11.77 20.47 3.22
N ILE A 50 10.75 21.31 3.04
CA ILE A 50 9.85 21.28 1.88
C ILE A 50 9.81 22.67 1.27
N ASP A 51 10.33 22.79 0.05
CA ASP A 51 10.39 24.04 -0.70
C ASP A 51 9.31 24.05 -1.77
N PHE A 52 8.57 25.16 -1.84
CA PHE A 52 7.61 25.43 -2.91
C PHE A 52 8.09 26.61 -3.74
N VAL A 53 8.36 26.39 -5.02
CA VAL A 53 8.86 27.44 -5.93
C VAL A 53 7.82 27.73 -6.99
N GLY A 54 7.23 28.92 -6.97
CA GLY A 54 6.25 29.31 -7.99
C GLY A 54 6.91 29.48 -9.36
N VAL A 55 6.45 28.73 -10.36
CA VAL A 55 6.82 28.95 -11.78
C VAL A 55 5.82 29.90 -12.43
N LYS A 56 4.53 29.69 -12.20
CA LYS A 56 3.44 30.60 -12.56
C LYS A 56 2.51 30.78 -11.38
N ASN A 57 2.34 32.04 -10.95
CA ASN A 57 1.64 32.42 -9.72
C ASN A 57 2.23 31.76 -8.45
N ALA A 58 1.77 32.20 -7.28
CA ALA A 58 2.25 31.65 -6.02
C ALA A 58 1.81 30.17 -5.85
N PRO A 59 2.67 29.30 -5.31
CA PRO A 59 2.31 27.93 -4.96
C PRO A 59 1.17 27.91 -3.94
N LYS A 60 0.46 26.80 -3.86
CA LYS A 60 -0.58 26.60 -2.84
C LYS A 60 -0.56 25.18 -2.32
N VAL A 61 -0.88 25.04 -1.03
CA VAL A 61 -1.12 23.76 -0.37
C VAL A 61 -2.27 23.95 0.62
N ASN A 62 -3.18 22.98 0.68
CA ASN A 62 -4.29 23.02 1.63
C ASN A 62 -3.97 22.24 2.90
N ALA A 63 -3.31 21.09 2.76
CA ALA A 63 -2.94 20.22 3.87
C ALA A 63 -1.58 19.57 3.59
N LEU A 64 -0.80 19.41 4.65
CA LEU A 64 0.41 18.60 4.67
C LEU A 64 0.25 17.54 5.75
N ARG A 65 0.52 16.28 5.40
CA ARG A 65 0.61 15.19 6.36
C ARG A 65 2.02 14.65 6.32
N VAL A 66 2.75 14.81 7.42
CA VAL A 66 4.08 14.23 7.61
C VAL A 66 3.95 13.02 8.51
N THR A 67 4.30 11.86 7.98
CA THR A 67 4.30 10.60 8.72
C THR A 67 5.74 10.10 8.80
N ARG A 68 6.27 9.93 10.01
CA ARG A 68 7.59 9.31 10.20
C ARG A 68 7.51 7.84 9.75
N LEU A 69 8.41 7.44 8.86
CA LEU A 69 8.60 6.06 8.42
C LEU A 69 9.73 5.46 9.27
N GLY A 70 9.47 4.38 10.00
CA GLY A 70 10.46 3.76 10.89
C GLY A 70 11.66 3.20 10.12
N ALA A 71 12.83 3.20 10.76
CA ALA A 71 13.96 2.41 10.27
C ALA A 71 13.65 0.92 10.41
N ALA A 72 14.07 0.09 9.44
CA ALA A 72 13.95 -1.37 9.54
C ALA A 72 14.63 -1.86 10.83
N THR A 73 13.87 -2.46 11.75
CA THR A 73 14.40 -2.98 13.00
C THR A 73 15.26 -4.22 12.71
N ALA A 74 16.55 -4.18 13.04
CA ALA A 74 17.34 -5.39 13.17
C ALA A 74 16.72 -6.27 14.28
N THR A 75 16.47 -7.53 13.99
CA THR A 75 15.94 -8.52 14.94
C THR A 75 16.83 -8.59 16.20
N PRO A 76 16.32 -8.31 17.42
CA PRO A 76 17.10 -8.51 18.63
C PRO A 76 17.25 -10.03 18.90
N THR A 77 18.50 -10.50 18.93
CA THR A 77 18.90 -11.81 19.47
C THR A 77 18.72 -11.78 21.00
N GLY A 78 18.16 -12.86 21.57
CA GLY A 78 17.53 -12.88 22.90
C GLY A 78 18.43 -12.69 24.13
N ALA A 79 17.80 -12.58 25.31
CA ALA A 79 18.46 -12.49 26.61
C ALA A 79 17.79 -13.36 27.69
N ALA A 80 18.61 -13.76 28.66
CA ALA A 80 18.53 -14.96 29.50
C ALA A 80 17.41 -15.05 30.55
N THR A 81 17.07 -16.29 30.90
CA THR A 81 16.22 -16.72 32.02
C THR A 81 16.97 -16.56 33.35
N ASN A 82 16.39 -15.85 34.33
CA ASN A 82 16.89 -15.84 35.70
C ASN A 82 16.24 -16.97 36.52
N THR A 83 17.06 -17.83 37.11
CA THR A 83 16.67 -18.85 38.10
C THR A 83 16.67 -18.25 39.51
N PRO A 84 15.61 -18.36 40.32
CA PRO A 84 15.65 -17.89 41.70
C PRO A 84 16.25 -18.95 42.64
N THR A 85 17.21 -18.53 43.46
CA THR A 85 17.74 -19.31 44.60
C THR A 85 16.90 -19.05 45.85
N ALA A 86 16.47 -20.10 46.54
CA ALA A 86 15.79 -20.00 47.83
C ALA A 86 16.81 -19.94 48.99
N THR A 87 16.54 -19.12 50.01
CA THR A 87 17.24 -19.16 51.31
C THR A 87 16.19 -19.12 52.43
N ALA A 88 16.41 -19.91 53.48
CA ALA A 88 15.45 -20.20 54.53
C ALA A 88 15.76 -19.51 55.88
N THR A 89 14.71 -19.45 56.71
CA THR A 89 14.67 -19.56 58.18
C THR A 89 14.54 -18.28 59.01
N GLY A 90 13.56 -18.28 59.94
CA GLY A 90 13.56 -17.46 61.16
C GLY A 90 12.19 -17.20 61.78
N THR A 91 11.83 -17.96 62.83
CA THR A 91 10.63 -17.80 63.68
C THR A 91 10.86 -16.75 64.78
N GLN A 92 9.88 -15.85 65.08
CA GLN A 92 9.38 -15.52 66.43
C GLN A 92 8.47 -14.27 66.53
N THR A 93 7.40 -14.44 67.34
CA THR A 93 6.73 -13.52 68.30
C THR A 93 5.98 -12.27 67.81
N ALA A 94 4.67 -12.27 68.09
CA ALA A 94 3.72 -11.21 67.78
C ALA A 94 3.84 -9.98 68.70
N THR A 95 4.02 -8.81 68.09
CA THR A 95 3.74 -7.48 68.68
C THR A 95 2.68 -6.82 67.79
N PRO A 96 1.61 -6.19 68.31
CA PRO A 96 0.64 -5.51 67.46
C PRO A 96 1.26 -4.21 66.96
N THR A 97 1.88 -4.26 65.79
CA THR A 97 2.36 -3.08 65.08
C THR A 97 1.17 -2.43 64.37
N ILE A 98 0.91 -1.15 64.67
CA ILE A 98 0.00 -0.31 63.90
C ILE A 98 0.45 -0.31 62.43
N SER A 99 -0.32 -1.00 61.59
CA SER A 99 -0.08 -1.07 60.16
C SER A 99 -0.39 0.29 59.53
N PRO A 100 0.57 0.97 58.88
CA PRO A 100 0.26 2.19 58.14
C PRO A 100 -0.75 1.86 57.04
N THR A 101 -1.82 2.66 56.94
CA THR A 101 -2.77 2.59 55.84
C THR A 101 -2.01 2.62 54.51
N PRO A 102 -2.19 1.64 53.61
CA PRO A 102 -1.51 1.67 52.32
C PRO A 102 -1.95 2.93 51.59
N THR A 103 -1.00 3.83 51.35
CA THR A 103 -1.21 4.95 50.45
C THR A 103 -1.39 4.35 49.06
N PRO A 104 -2.46 4.66 48.30
CA PRO A 104 -2.63 4.13 46.96
C PRO A 104 -1.45 4.57 46.10
N THR A 105 -0.55 3.63 45.80
CA THR A 105 0.48 3.83 44.80
C THR A 105 -0.22 4.03 43.47
N ALA A 106 0.00 5.16 42.81
CA ALA A 106 -0.55 5.40 41.49
C ALA A 106 -0.18 4.21 40.59
N MET A 107 -1.20 3.50 40.09
CA MET A 107 -1.01 2.46 39.08
C MET A 107 -0.24 3.09 37.93
N PRO A 108 0.84 2.50 37.41
CA PRO A 108 1.48 3.01 36.21
C PRO A 108 0.41 3.05 35.12
N SER A 109 0.04 4.26 34.72
CA SER A 109 -0.82 4.46 33.57
C SER A 109 -0.10 3.82 32.40
N ALA A 110 -0.73 2.81 31.78
CA ALA A 110 -0.21 2.20 30.58
C ALA A 110 0.00 3.32 29.56
N THR A 111 1.26 3.73 29.40
CA THR A 111 1.62 4.68 28.37
C THR A 111 1.36 3.95 27.07
N ALA A 112 0.35 4.39 26.32
CA ALA A 112 0.05 3.82 25.01
C ALA A 112 1.31 3.98 24.15
N THR A 113 2.09 2.92 24.04
CA THR A 113 3.22 2.85 23.12
C THR A 113 2.60 2.87 21.73
N SER A 114 2.60 4.05 21.09
CA SER A 114 2.19 4.15 19.70
C SER A 114 3.23 3.41 18.86
N THR A 115 2.94 2.15 18.53
CA THR A 115 3.71 1.38 17.56
C THR A 115 3.53 2.05 16.20
N SER A 116 4.57 2.73 15.72
CA SER A 116 4.61 3.28 14.37
C SER A 116 4.67 2.11 13.37
N VAL A 117 3.53 1.75 12.80
CA VAL A 117 3.48 0.71 11.77
C VAL A 117 4.12 1.25 10.48
N PRO A 118 5.13 0.58 9.89
CA PRO A 118 5.75 1.03 8.65
C PRO A 118 4.71 1.12 7.53
N LEU A 119 4.80 2.17 6.70
CA LEU A 119 3.97 2.30 5.50
C LEU A 119 4.39 1.22 4.50
N TYR A 120 3.48 0.31 4.19
CA TYR A 120 3.63 -0.62 3.08
C TYR A 120 2.87 -0.04 1.88
N ASP A 121 3.53 0.19 0.75
CA ASP A 121 2.88 0.55 -0.53
C ASP A 121 3.69 -0.09 -1.67
N VAL A 122 3.18 -1.18 -2.22
CA VAL A 122 3.77 -1.90 -3.35
C VAL A 122 2.85 -1.76 -4.55
N ARG A 123 3.40 -1.34 -5.68
CA ARG A 123 2.73 -1.18 -6.97
C ARG A 123 3.44 -2.03 -8.01
N VAL A 124 2.70 -2.85 -8.75
CA VAL A 124 3.24 -3.82 -9.70
C VAL A 124 2.53 -3.68 -11.03
N ASN A 125 3.30 -3.52 -12.11
CA ASN A 125 2.81 -3.59 -13.49
C ASN A 125 2.89 -5.05 -13.97
N ALA A 126 1.79 -5.80 -13.88
CA ALA A 126 1.76 -7.24 -14.07
C ALA A 126 2.09 -7.64 -15.52
N GLY A 127 3.00 -8.60 -15.68
CA GLY A 127 3.55 -8.96 -16.98
C GLY A 127 4.36 -7.86 -17.69
N GLY A 128 4.50 -6.69 -17.07
CA GLY A 128 5.17 -5.51 -17.62
C GLY A 128 6.47 -5.15 -16.91
N GLY A 129 7.16 -4.16 -17.48
CA GLY A 129 8.33 -3.54 -16.88
C GLY A 129 7.99 -2.42 -15.90
N VAL A 130 9.03 -1.77 -15.37
CA VAL A 130 8.87 -0.58 -14.52
C VAL A 130 8.17 0.52 -15.32
N TYR A 131 7.21 1.18 -14.68
CA TYR A 131 6.46 2.29 -15.25
C TYR A 131 6.23 3.36 -14.19
N THR A 132 6.22 4.64 -14.59
CA THR A 132 5.81 5.74 -13.72
C THR A 132 4.50 6.28 -14.26
N ASP A 133 3.46 6.26 -13.43
CA ASP A 133 2.13 6.71 -13.84
C ASP A 133 2.05 8.24 -14.01
N THR A 134 0.96 8.71 -14.60
CA THR A 134 0.67 10.14 -14.78
C THR A 134 0.60 10.91 -13.45
N LEU A 135 0.46 10.21 -12.33
CA LEU A 135 0.48 10.75 -10.98
C LEU A 135 1.88 10.70 -10.33
N GLY A 136 2.91 10.29 -11.07
CA GLY A 136 4.30 10.25 -10.62
C GLY A 136 4.62 9.05 -9.71
N ALA A 137 3.72 8.08 -9.58
CA ALA A 137 3.99 6.90 -8.77
C ALA A 137 4.64 5.79 -9.59
N ILE A 138 5.63 5.15 -8.99
CA ILE A 138 6.42 4.10 -9.62
C ILE A 138 5.73 2.74 -9.41
N TRP A 139 5.44 2.09 -10.52
CA TRP A 139 5.00 0.70 -10.61
C TRP A 139 6.20 -0.17 -10.94
N GLN A 140 6.50 -1.13 -10.05
CA GLN A 140 7.61 -2.05 -10.21
C GLN A 140 7.31 -3.06 -11.31
N ALA A 141 8.37 -3.54 -11.96
CA ALA A 141 8.26 -4.65 -12.90
C ALA A 141 7.77 -5.90 -12.17
N ASP A 142 6.95 -6.67 -12.87
CA ASP A 142 6.45 -7.93 -12.35
C ASP A 142 7.56 -8.97 -12.11
N ARG A 143 7.41 -9.81 -11.09
CA ARG A 143 8.44 -10.79 -10.72
C ARG A 143 7.89 -12.02 -10.01
N PRO A 144 8.53 -13.20 -10.15
CA PRO A 144 8.11 -14.38 -9.42
C PRO A 144 8.29 -14.15 -7.92
N TYR A 145 7.42 -14.75 -7.13
CA TYR A 145 7.49 -14.65 -5.68
C TYR A 145 8.81 -15.21 -5.13
N THR A 146 9.37 -14.47 -4.16
CA THR A 146 10.51 -14.90 -3.34
C THR A 146 10.18 -14.65 -1.87
N THR A 147 10.49 -15.63 -1.01
CA THR A 147 10.29 -15.52 0.45
C THR A 147 10.93 -14.25 1.02
N GLY A 148 10.22 -13.59 1.93
CA GLY A 148 10.56 -12.28 2.49
C GLY A 148 10.19 -11.11 1.57
N SER A 149 9.39 -11.35 0.54
CA SER A 149 9.06 -10.34 -0.48
C SER A 149 7.69 -10.60 -1.11
N TRP A 150 7.51 -10.18 -2.36
CA TRP A 150 6.27 -10.35 -3.10
C TRP A 150 6.53 -10.86 -4.52
N GLY A 151 5.48 -11.39 -5.16
CA GLY A 151 5.50 -11.75 -6.57
C GLY A 151 4.35 -12.68 -6.97
N TYR A 152 4.34 -13.07 -8.24
CA TYR A 152 3.39 -14.03 -8.78
C TYR A 152 3.83 -15.49 -8.56
N LEU A 153 2.85 -16.38 -8.59
CA LEU A 153 3.05 -17.83 -8.73
C LEU A 153 2.39 -18.29 -10.04
N GLY A 154 3.22 -18.82 -10.96
CA GLY A 154 2.78 -19.34 -12.25
C GLY A 154 2.38 -18.28 -13.29
N GLY A 155 1.63 -18.73 -14.30
CA GLY A 155 1.15 -17.90 -15.39
C GLY A 155 2.20 -17.57 -16.46
N GLN A 156 1.74 -16.80 -17.44
CA GLN A 156 2.49 -16.30 -18.59
C GLN A 156 2.17 -14.81 -18.77
N THR A 157 2.88 -14.15 -19.67
CA THR A 157 2.66 -12.74 -19.97
C THR A 157 2.08 -12.56 -21.36
N TYR A 158 1.20 -11.59 -21.52
CA TYR A 158 0.70 -11.14 -22.81
C TYR A 158 0.70 -9.61 -22.83
N ASN A 159 0.91 -9.01 -23.99
CA ASN A 159 0.93 -7.56 -24.12
C ASN A 159 0.44 -7.10 -25.49
N VAL A 160 -0.04 -5.88 -25.52
CA VAL A 160 -0.44 -5.16 -26.73
C VAL A 160 0.22 -3.78 -26.78
N THR A 161 0.05 -3.08 -27.88
CA THR A 161 0.46 -1.67 -28.04
C THR A 161 -0.72 -0.75 -28.37
N SER A 162 -1.91 -1.32 -28.54
CA SER A 162 -3.14 -0.58 -28.79
C SER A 162 -3.48 0.35 -27.62
N PRO A 163 -4.08 1.53 -27.88
CA PRO A 163 -4.58 2.38 -26.82
C PRO A 163 -5.57 1.64 -25.92
N ILE A 164 -5.60 2.02 -24.65
CA ILE A 164 -6.55 1.49 -23.67
C ILE A 164 -7.52 2.60 -23.28
N ASP A 165 -8.81 2.39 -23.48
CA ASP A 165 -9.82 3.37 -23.06
C ASP A 165 -9.99 3.36 -21.53
N ASN A 166 -10.59 4.44 -20.99
CA ASN A 166 -10.86 4.64 -19.56
C ASN A 166 -9.61 4.79 -18.67
N THR A 167 -8.47 5.14 -19.24
CA THR A 167 -7.24 5.40 -18.48
C THR A 167 -6.41 6.47 -19.20
N ASP A 168 -5.60 7.20 -18.45
CA ASP A 168 -4.50 8.03 -18.98
C ASP A 168 -3.15 7.30 -18.89
N ASP A 169 -3.15 6.10 -18.29
CA ASP A 169 -1.99 5.27 -17.98
C ASP A 169 -2.02 3.94 -18.75
N ASP A 170 -2.15 4.01 -20.08
CA ASP A 170 -2.24 2.84 -20.97
C ASP A 170 -1.22 1.75 -20.64
N LYS A 171 0.01 2.15 -20.29
CA LYS A 171 1.11 1.21 -20.00
C LYS A 171 0.84 0.26 -18.84
N LEU A 172 -0.03 0.63 -17.89
CA LEU A 172 -0.47 -0.26 -16.81
C LEU A 172 -1.52 -1.28 -17.23
N TYR A 173 -2.12 -1.12 -18.40
CA TYR A 173 -3.19 -1.95 -18.94
C TYR A 173 -2.85 -2.52 -20.31
N GLN A 174 -1.60 -2.37 -20.76
CA GLN A 174 -1.09 -2.89 -22.04
C GLN A 174 -0.31 -4.19 -21.86
N SER A 175 -0.03 -4.59 -20.64
CA SER A 175 0.58 -5.88 -20.28
C SER A 175 -0.27 -6.55 -19.22
N GLU A 176 -0.46 -7.86 -19.38
CA GLU A 176 -1.15 -8.70 -18.41
C GLU A 176 -0.26 -9.88 -18.01
N ARG A 177 -0.41 -10.33 -16.77
CA ARG A 177 -0.12 -11.72 -16.40
C ARG A 177 -1.41 -12.51 -16.54
N PHE A 178 -1.36 -13.64 -17.23
CA PHE A 178 -2.51 -14.52 -17.39
C PHE A 178 -2.21 -15.94 -16.93
N GLY A 179 -3.22 -16.63 -16.41
CA GLY A 179 -3.11 -18.03 -15.97
C GLY A 179 -2.23 -18.26 -14.75
N MET A 180 -1.93 -17.21 -13.98
CA MET A 180 -1.32 -17.33 -12.65
C MET A 180 -2.30 -17.92 -11.65
N SER A 181 -1.78 -18.63 -10.65
CA SER A 181 -2.61 -19.12 -9.55
C SER A 181 -2.75 -18.10 -8.43
N GLU A 182 -1.72 -17.25 -8.24
CA GLU A 182 -1.62 -16.41 -7.06
C GLU A 182 -0.70 -15.19 -7.29
N TYR A 183 -1.03 -14.07 -6.65
CA TYR A 183 -0.05 -13.08 -6.22
C TYR A 183 0.08 -13.12 -4.70
N ARG A 184 1.32 -13.07 -4.23
CA ARG A 184 1.65 -13.22 -2.81
C ARG A 184 2.54 -12.08 -2.35
N PHE A 185 2.28 -11.57 -1.15
CA PHE A 185 3.07 -10.53 -0.52
C PHE A 185 3.35 -10.92 0.93
N ASP A 186 4.61 -11.08 1.30
CA ASP A 186 5.00 -11.18 2.70
C ASP A 186 4.96 -9.77 3.31
N VAL A 187 4.04 -9.56 4.24
CA VAL A 187 3.69 -8.25 4.80
C VAL A 187 3.46 -8.34 6.30
N PRO A 188 3.70 -7.29 7.08
CA PRO A 188 3.27 -7.27 8.48
C PRO A 188 1.77 -7.48 8.62
N ASN A 189 1.32 -8.08 9.72
CA ASN A 189 -0.11 -8.14 10.03
C ASN A 189 -0.73 -6.74 10.07
N GLY A 190 -1.91 -6.60 9.49
CA GLY A 190 -2.59 -5.31 9.37
C GLY A 190 -3.72 -5.33 8.36
N THR A 191 -4.43 -4.21 8.27
CA THR A 191 -5.44 -4.01 7.23
C THR A 191 -4.78 -3.37 6.02
N TYR A 192 -5.06 -3.88 4.83
CA TYR A 192 -4.49 -3.45 3.57
C TYR A 192 -5.59 -3.07 2.59
N ARG A 193 -5.37 -2.01 1.83
CA ARG A 193 -6.09 -1.73 0.59
C ARG A 193 -5.37 -2.42 -0.58
N VAL A 194 -6.10 -3.32 -1.24
CA VAL A 194 -5.66 -4.05 -2.43
C VAL A 194 -6.42 -3.53 -3.64
N GLU A 195 -5.71 -2.96 -4.60
CA GLU A 195 -6.25 -2.48 -5.87
C GLU A 195 -5.83 -3.41 -7.00
N LEU A 196 -6.79 -4.02 -7.66
CA LEU A 196 -6.62 -4.89 -8.81
C LEU A 196 -7.05 -4.15 -10.07
N LYS A 197 -6.20 -4.15 -11.09
CA LYS A 197 -6.39 -3.44 -12.34
C LYS A 197 -6.47 -4.42 -13.50
N PHE A 198 -7.49 -4.26 -14.34
CA PHE A 198 -7.79 -5.18 -15.43
C PHE A 198 -8.11 -4.44 -16.74
N ALA A 199 -7.78 -5.05 -17.87
CA ALA A 199 -8.29 -4.75 -19.20
C ALA A 199 -8.34 -6.05 -20.02
N GLU A 200 -9.44 -6.29 -20.75
CA GLU A 200 -9.50 -7.46 -21.64
C GLU A 200 -8.67 -7.18 -22.91
N LEU A 201 -7.53 -7.86 -23.07
CA LEU A 201 -6.62 -7.65 -24.20
C LEU A 201 -6.79 -8.68 -25.33
N TYR A 202 -7.43 -9.81 -25.06
CA TYR A 202 -7.43 -10.97 -25.96
C TYR A 202 -8.82 -11.24 -26.55
N TYR A 203 -9.81 -11.55 -25.73
CA TYR A 203 -11.15 -11.94 -26.14
C TYR A 203 -12.00 -10.74 -26.61
N ASN A 204 -12.93 -11.01 -27.52
CA ASN A 204 -13.82 -9.98 -28.11
C ASN A 204 -15.28 -10.11 -27.65
N GLY A 205 -15.63 -11.12 -26.86
CA GLY A 205 -17.02 -11.39 -26.45
C GLY A 205 -17.12 -11.66 -24.95
N ALA A 206 -18.20 -11.14 -24.34
CA ALA A 206 -18.55 -11.42 -22.95
C ALA A 206 -18.73 -12.94 -22.73
N GLY A 207 -18.39 -13.40 -21.54
CA GLY A 207 -18.43 -14.80 -21.12
C GLY A 207 -17.23 -15.65 -21.59
N ALA A 208 -16.39 -15.13 -22.48
CA ALA A 208 -15.22 -15.86 -22.98
C ALA A 208 -14.11 -16.03 -21.92
N ARG A 209 -14.06 -15.09 -20.96
CA ARG A 209 -13.18 -15.15 -19.80
C ARG A 209 -13.99 -14.79 -18.56
N ARG A 210 -14.06 -15.73 -17.61
CA ARG A 210 -14.62 -15.53 -16.29
C ARG A 210 -13.79 -16.24 -15.24
N PHE A 211 -13.53 -15.58 -14.13
CA PHE A 211 -12.73 -16.15 -13.04
C PHE A 211 -13.15 -15.56 -11.71
N ASN A 212 -12.79 -16.25 -10.62
CA ASN A 212 -12.92 -15.73 -9.27
C ASN A 212 -11.59 -15.16 -8.81
N VAL A 213 -11.65 -14.20 -7.89
CA VAL A 213 -10.50 -13.74 -7.12
C VAL A 213 -10.84 -13.86 -5.64
N ASN A 214 -10.00 -14.59 -4.91
CA ASN A 214 -10.07 -14.65 -3.45
C ASN A 214 -8.90 -13.85 -2.88
N ILE A 215 -9.14 -13.07 -1.84
CA ILE A 215 -8.10 -12.35 -1.09
C ILE A 215 -8.24 -12.78 0.36
N GLU A 216 -7.15 -13.26 0.98
CA GLU A 216 -7.18 -13.84 2.34
C GLU A 216 -8.26 -14.92 2.50
N ASP A 217 -8.34 -15.85 1.55
CA ASP A 217 -9.36 -16.92 1.47
C ASP A 217 -10.83 -16.45 1.39
N VAL A 218 -11.07 -15.15 1.27
CA VAL A 218 -12.41 -14.55 1.12
C VAL A 218 -12.66 -14.17 -0.33
N ALA A 219 -13.83 -14.50 -0.87
CA ALA A 219 -14.21 -14.14 -2.23
C ALA A 219 -14.31 -12.61 -2.39
N ALA A 220 -13.44 -12.05 -3.22
CA ALA A 220 -13.42 -10.63 -3.59
C ALA A 220 -14.13 -10.37 -4.93
N LEU A 221 -13.98 -11.31 -5.87
CA LEU A 221 -14.65 -11.33 -7.17
C LEU A 221 -15.18 -12.73 -7.45
N THR A 222 -16.41 -12.83 -7.93
CA THR A 222 -17.07 -14.10 -8.28
C THR A 222 -17.59 -14.03 -9.71
N ASP A 223 -17.28 -15.05 -10.52
CA ASP A 223 -17.59 -15.18 -11.96
C ASP A 223 -17.29 -13.89 -12.75
N PHE A 224 -16.16 -13.25 -12.42
CA PHE A 224 -15.82 -11.93 -12.92
C PHE A 224 -15.43 -11.97 -14.39
N ASP A 225 -16.23 -11.28 -15.20
CA ASP A 225 -16.00 -11.03 -16.62
C ASP A 225 -15.42 -9.62 -16.80
N VAL A 226 -14.13 -9.56 -17.15
CA VAL A 226 -13.40 -8.30 -17.34
C VAL A 226 -13.99 -7.49 -18.48
N LEU A 227 -14.34 -8.13 -19.60
CA LEU A 227 -14.87 -7.46 -20.79
C LEU A 227 -16.21 -6.81 -20.46
N LEU A 228 -17.10 -7.55 -19.78
CA LEU A 228 -18.39 -7.02 -19.35
C LEU A 228 -18.21 -5.88 -18.34
N ALA A 229 -17.33 -6.05 -17.36
CA ALA A 229 -17.09 -5.06 -16.31
C ALA A 229 -16.46 -3.75 -16.83
N ALA A 230 -15.59 -3.84 -17.84
CA ALA A 230 -14.94 -2.69 -18.47
C ALA A 230 -15.79 -2.03 -19.57
N GLY A 231 -16.87 -2.71 -20.00
CA GLY A 231 -17.74 -2.26 -21.09
C GLY A 231 -17.16 -2.54 -22.49
N GLY A 232 -16.22 -3.48 -22.61
CA GLY A 232 -15.60 -3.85 -23.88
C GLY A 232 -14.12 -4.24 -23.76
N LYS A 233 -13.57 -4.71 -24.88
CA LYS A 233 -12.14 -5.02 -25.04
C LYS A 233 -11.30 -3.73 -25.06
N LEU A 234 -10.06 -3.78 -24.58
CA LEU A 234 -9.13 -2.64 -24.53
C LEU A 234 -9.67 -1.46 -23.71
N ARG A 235 -10.35 -1.75 -22.60
CA ARG A 235 -10.86 -0.75 -21.67
C ARG A 235 -10.41 -1.10 -20.26
N ALA A 236 -9.90 -0.12 -19.53
CA ALA A 236 -9.47 -0.28 -18.15
C ALA A 236 -10.68 -0.41 -17.20
N VAL A 237 -10.55 -1.27 -16.20
CA VAL A 237 -11.45 -1.40 -15.05
C VAL A 237 -10.67 -1.79 -13.79
N ASP A 238 -11.01 -1.13 -12.68
CA ASP A 238 -10.35 -1.33 -11.39
C ASP A 238 -11.31 -1.89 -10.33
N ARG A 239 -10.75 -2.62 -9.38
CA ARG A 239 -11.43 -3.12 -8.17
C ARG A 239 -10.55 -2.91 -6.96
N ALA A 240 -11.13 -2.44 -5.87
CA ALA A 240 -10.39 -2.17 -4.64
C ALA A 240 -11.08 -2.82 -3.44
N TYR A 241 -10.28 -3.43 -2.56
CA TYR A 241 -10.74 -4.16 -1.39
C TYR A 241 -9.94 -3.76 -0.16
N LEU A 242 -10.60 -3.74 0.99
CA LEU A 242 -9.94 -3.68 2.29
C LEU A 242 -9.94 -5.08 2.88
N VAL A 243 -8.76 -5.57 3.25
CA VAL A 243 -8.55 -6.93 3.77
C VAL A 243 -7.63 -6.91 4.98
N THR A 244 -7.75 -7.88 5.88
CA THR A 244 -6.93 -7.95 7.09
C THR A 244 -6.05 -9.19 7.04
N VAL A 245 -4.73 -8.98 7.10
CA VAL A 245 -3.70 -10.01 7.17
C VAL A 245 -3.35 -10.31 8.62
N ASN A 246 -3.34 -11.59 8.99
CA ASN A 246 -3.12 -12.03 10.38
C ASN A 246 -1.95 -13.01 10.56
N ASP A 247 -1.35 -13.48 9.47
CA ASP A 247 -0.33 -14.53 9.47
C ASP A 247 1.01 -14.09 8.84
N GLY A 248 1.12 -12.82 8.46
CA GLY A 248 2.30 -12.24 7.84
C GLY A 248 2.35 -12.37 6.32
N GLN A 249 1.27 -12.83 5.67
CA GLN A 249 1.21 -12.99 4.23
C GLN A 249 -0.13 -12.53 3.68
N LEU A 250 -0.12 -11.70 2.65
CA LEU A 250 -1.30 -11.39 1.86
C LEU A 250 -1.35 -12.31 0.65
N ASN A 251 -2.37 -13.15 0.55
CA ASN A 251 -2.60 -14.08 -0.54
C ASN A 251 -3.76 -13.59 -1.42
N ILE A 252 -3.51 -13.50 -2.73
CA ILE A 252 -4.52 -13.18 -3.75
C ILE A 252 -4.57 -14.32 -4.76
N ASN A 253 -5.60 -15.16 -4.69
CA ASN A 253 -5.75 -16.36 -5.51
C ASN A 253 -6.67 -16.10 -6.70
N PHE A 254 -6.27 -16.58 -7.87
CA PHE A 254 -7.02 -16.46 -9.11
C PHE A 254 -7.52 -17.84 -9.53
N VAL A 255 -8.84 -18.01 -9.60
CA VAL A 255 -9.47 -19.31 -9.86
C VAL A 255 -10.24 -19.26 -11.17
N PRO A 256 -9.82 -19.97 -12.22
CA PRO A 256 -10.53 -19.97 -13.50
C PRO A 256 -11.93 -20.56 -13.37
N VAL A 257 -12.90 -19.93 -14.04
CA VAL A 257 -14.22 -20.53 -14.32
C VAL A 257 -14.30 -20.88 -15.81
N VAL A 258 -14.00 -19.90 -16.68
CA VAL A 258 -13.85 -20.07 -18.14
C VAL A 258 -12.66 -19.22 -18.60
N GLY A 259 -11.77 -19.80 -19.40
CA GLY A 259 -10.55 -19.11 -19.83
C GLY A 259 -9.55 -18.88 -18.68
N ALA A 260 -8.39 -18.33 -19.02
CA ALA A 260 -7.35 -18.02 -18.03
C ALA A 260 -7.67 -16.69 -17.30
N PRO A 261 -7.50 -16.60 -15.97
CA PRO A 261 -7.56 -15.34 -15.24
C PRO A 261 -6.49 -14.38 -15.72
N ILE A 262 -6.73 -13.08 -15.56
CA ILE A 262 -5.78 -12.01 -15.92
C ILE A 262 -5.65 -10.98 -14.80
N LEU A 263 -4.55 -10.24 -14.83
CA LEU A 263 -4.29 -9.06 -14.02
C LEU A 263 -3.27 -8.20 -14.77
N ASP A 264 -3.55 -6.91 -14.90
CA ASP A 264 -2.69 -5.96 -15.59
C ASP A 264 -1.82 -5.16 -14.62
N ALA A 265 -2.35 -4.85 -13.43
CA ALA A 265 -1.57 -4.27 -12.36
C ALA A 265 -2.19 -4.51 -10.97
N ILE A 266 -1.35 -4.41 -9.94
CA ILE A 266 -1.78 -4.52 -8.54
C ILE A 266 -1.09 -3.50 -7.66
N ARG A 267 -1.86 -2.88 -6.75
CA ARG A 267 -1.33 -2.08 -5.65
C ARG A 267 -1.77 -2.66 -4.32
N VAL A 268 -0.82 -2.85 -3.41
CA VAL A 268 -1.06 -3.27 -2.03
C VAL A 268 -0.52 -2.17 -1.12
N SER A 269 -1.41 -1.56 -0.34
CA SER A 269 -1.04 -0.50 0.59
C SER A 269 -1.61 -0.76 1.98
N LEU A 270 -0.81 -0.57 3.03
CA LEU A 270 -1.28 -0.69 4.41
C LEU A 270 -2.25 0.45 4.72
N GLU A 271 -3.46 0.09 5.15
CA GLU A 271 -4.46 1.02 5.64
C GLU A 271 -4.07 1.45 7.06
N GLN A 272 -3.77 2.74 7.25
CA GLN A 272 -3.56 3.26 8.59
C GLN A 272 -4.94 3.46 9.24
N PRO A 273 -5.15 3.01 10.50
CA PRO A 273 -6.41 3.28 11.18
C PRO A 273 -6.65 4.79 11.22
N ALA A 274 -7.88 5.19 10.88
CA ALA A 274 -8.33 6.57 11.04
C ALA A 274 -8.07 6.98 12.50
N ARG A 275 -7.27 8.03 12.70
CA ARG A 275 -7.09 8.66 14.00
C ARG A 275 -8.25 9.58 14.32
#